data_AF-A0A935IUL9-F1
#
_entry.id   AF-A0A935IUL9-F1
#
_cell.length_a   1.000
_cell.length_b   1.000
_cell.length_c   1.000
_cell.angle_alpha   90.00
_cell.angle_beta   90.00
_cell.angle_gamma   90.00
#
_symmetry.space_group_name_H-M   'P 1'
#
loop_
_entity.id
_entity.type
_entity.pdbx_description
1 polymer ?
#
loop_
_entity_poly.entity_id
_entity_poly.type
_entity_poly.pdbx_seq_one_letter_code
_entity_poly.pdbx_strand_id
1 'polypeptide(L)'
;MSADAFLFLISPDSATSKVCGLEIDCAVKNGKRIIPIVVREIEWQDTPPQLGHLNYIFFSRDDDFDTAVKKLLTAIHTDYEWMQAHRRLQVKALEWERNNHENSFLLRGKDLQDAEFQLATNSSKEPHPTELQRDYIDKSRQVADRQRRITMGISVVGIIALAGLAIFGFVQAGLATVSRNDAQAASPLGVANNSIAQANAGRRSNALSIIKAGC
;
A
#
# COMPACT_ATOMS: atom_id res chain seq x y z
N MET A 1 -6.72 -7.43 -25.54
CA MET A 1 -8.07 -8.05 -25.55
C MET A 1 -8.90 -7.37 -24.47
N SER A 2 -9.92 -6.62 -24.86
CA SER A 2 -10.69 -5.68 -24.02
C SER A 2 -12.18 -6.03 -23.96
N ALA A 3 -12.50 -7.32 -24.05
CA ALA A 3 -13.88 -7.81 -24.05
C ALA A 3 -14.24 -8.41 -22.69
N ASP A 4 -15.43 -8.11 -22.19
CA ASP A 4 -15.95 -8.58 -20.89
C ASP A 4 -16.52 -10.00 -20.97
N ALA A 5 -17.13 -10.34 -22.11
CA ALA A 5 -17.69 -11.65 -22.40
C ALA A 5 -16.97 -12.33 -23.56
N PHE A 6 -16.95 -13.66 -23.52
CA PHE A 6 -16.49 -14.55 -24.57
C PHE A 6 -17.67 -15.45 -24.95
N LEU A 7 -18.25 -15.20 -26.12
CA LEU A 7 -19.34 -16.01 -26.65
C LEU A 7 -18.73 -17.22 -27.35
N PHE A 8 -19.09 -18.42 -26.92
CA PHE A 8 -18.63 -19.66 -27.55
C PHE A 8 -19.77 -20.33 -28.30
N LEU A 9 -19.69 -20.35 -29.63
CA LEU A 9 -20.69 -21.01 -30.49
C LEU A 9 -20.40 -22.51 -30.55
N ILE A 10 -21.25 -23.30 -29.90
CA ILE A 10 -21.14 -24.75 -29.79
C ILE A 10 -21.83 -25.42 -30.98
N SER A 11 -21.03 -26.24 -31.65
CA SER A 11 -21.43 -27.13 -32.71
C SER A 11 -20.47 -28.34 -32.74
N PRO A 12 -20.77 -29.43 -33.47
CA PRO A 12 -19.89 -30.60 -33.50
C PRO A 12 -18.44 -30.26 -33.87
N ASP A 13 -18.26 -29.33 -34.81
CA ASP A 13 -16.94 -28.91 -35.30
C ASP A 13 -16.17 -28.07 -34.25
N SER A 14 -16.86 -27.18 -33.52
CA SER A 14 -16.22 -26.34 -32.51
C SER A 14 -15.97 -27.07 -31.20
N ALA A 15 -16.84 -28.03 -30.83
CA ALA A 15 -16.69 -28.85 -29.63
C ALA A 15 -15.45 -29.76 -29.69
N THR A 16 -15.14 -30.31 -30.86
CA THR A 16 -13.99 -31.21 -31.07
C THR A 16 -12.72 -30.50 -31.54
N SER A 17 -12.80 -29.20 -31.85
CA SER A 17 -11.67 -28.42 -32.35
C SER A 17 -10.66 -28.11 -31.24
N LYS A 18 -9.41 -28.54 -31.46
CA LYS A 18 -8.28 -28.21 -30.57
C LYS A 18 -8.03 -26.70 -30.47
N VAL A 19 -8.22 -25.97 -31.57
CA VAL A 19 -8.01 -24.50 -31.59
C VAL A 19 -9.07 -23.81 -30.73
N CYS A 20 -10.32 -24.22 -30.85
CA CYS A 20 -11.41 -23.71 -30.02
C CYS A 20 -11.19 -24.00 -28.53
N GLY A 21 -10.64 -25.18 -28.20
CA GLY A 21 -10.22 -25.50 -26.84
C GLY A 21 -9.17 -24.52 -26.28
N LEU A 22 -8.12 -24.21 -27.06
CA LEU A 22 -7.10 -23.23 -26.68
C LEU A 22 -7.67 -21.82 -26.49
N GLU A 23 -8.66 -21.43 -27.29
CA GLU A 23 -9.35 -20.14 -27.14
C GLU A 23 -10.17 -20.07 -25.86
N ILE A 24 -10.87 -21.15 -25.51
CA ILE A 24 -11.60 -21.28 -24.23
C ILE A 24 -10.62 -21.19 -23.06
N ASP A 25 -9.52 -21.94 -23.09
CA ASP A 25 -8.51 -21.92 -22.02
C ASP A 25 -7.93 -20.51 -21.84
N CYS A 26 -7.69 -19.80 -22.94
CA CYS A 26 -7.25 -18.42 -22.90
C CYS A 26 -8.32 -17.50 -22.27
N ALA A 27 -9.60 -17.70 -22.60
CA ALA A 27 -10.70 -16.94 -22.01
C ALA A 27 -10.81 -17.19 -20.50
N VAL A 28 -10.75 -18.45 -20.06
CA VAL A 28 -10.76 -18.86 -18.64
C VAL A 28 -9.57 -18.27 -17.90
N LYS A 29 -8.35 -18.41 -18.44
CA LYS A 29 -7.13 -17.87 -17.83
C LYS A 29 -7.19 -16.36 -17.62
N ASN A 30 -7.83 -15.64 -18.54
CA ASN A 30 -8.04 -14.20 -18.43
C ASN A 30 -9.30 -13.83 -17.65
N GLY A 31 -9.98 -14.81 -17.04
CA GLY A 31 -11.18 -14.62 -16.22
C GLY A 31 -12.34 -13.98 -16.99
N LYS A 32 -12.44 -14.23 -18.29
CA LYS A 32 -13.57 -13.73 -19.09
C LYS A 32 -14.83 -14.47 -18.70
N ARG A 33 -15.98 -13.77 -18.73
CA ARG A 33 -17.27 -14.43 -18.66
C ARG A 33 -17.49 -15.25 -19.93
N ILE A 34 -17.69 -16.55 -19.81
CA ILE A 34 -17.97 -17.40 -20.95
C ILE A 34 -19.47 -17.60 -21.07
N ILE A 35 -20.01 -17.37 -22.26
CA ILE A 35 -21.43 -17.59 -22.58
C ILE A 35 -21.51 -18.65 -23.67
N PRO A 36 -21.82 -19.92 -23.32
CA PRO A 36 -21.96 -20.98 -24.29
C PRO A 36 -23.30 -20.87 -25.04
N ILE A 37 -23.23 -20.89 -26.36
CA ILE A 37 -24.37 -20.76 -27.26
C ILE A 37 -24.43 -22.00 -28.16
N VAL A 38 -25.44 -22.84 -27.97
CA VAL A 38 -25.63 -24.05 -28.78
C VAL A 38 -26.34 -23.67 -30.08
N VAL A 39 -25.62 -23.74 -31.21
CA VAL A 39 -26.17 -23.45 -32.55
C VAL A 39 -26.47 -24.71 -33.35
N ARG A 40 -25.87 -25.84 -32.97
CA ARG A 40 -26.16 -27.18 -33.47
C ARG A 40 -26.05 -28.15 -32.31
N GLU A 41 -26.92 -29.16 -32.29
CA GLU A 41 -26.85 -30.23 -31.29
C GLU A 41 -25.49 -30.93 -31.33
N ILE A 42 -25.00 -31.27 -30.15
CA ILE A 42 -23.77 -32.03 -29.93
C ILE A 42 -24.06 -33.14 -28.93
N GLU A 43 -23.24 -34.19 -28.96
CA GLU A 43 -23.19 -35.14 -27.85
C GLU A 43 -22.58 -34.44 -26.63
N TRP A 44 -23.26 -34.51 -25.48
CA TRP A 44 -22.81 -33.81 -24.26
C TRP A 44 -21.41 -34.25 -23.79
N GLN A 45 -20.98 -35.45 -24.18
CA GLN A 45 -19.66 -36.00 -23.92
C GLN A 45 -18.53 -35.24 -24.64
N ASP A 46 -18.85 -34.58 -25.77
CA ASP A 46 -17.91 -33.79 -26.56
C ASP A 46 -17.81 -32.35 -26.06
N THR A 47 -18.58 -31.99 -25.02
CA THR A 47 -18.58 -30.65 -24.45
C THR A 47 -17.23 -30.36 -23.78
N PRO A 48 -16.57 -29.22 -24.10
CA PRO A 48 -15.36 -28.83 -23.39
C PRO A 48 -15.61 -28.76 -21.87
N PRO A 49 -14.74 -29.37 -21.05
CA PRO A 49 -14.99 -29.54 -19.61
C PRO A 49 -15.15 -28.20 -18.87
N GLN A 50 -14.52 -27.13 -19.38
CA GLN A 50 -14.61 -25.77 -18.86
C GLN A 50 -16.03 -25.19 -18.99
N LEU A 51 -16.87 -25.72 -19.89
CA LEU A 51 -18.22 -25.21 -20.14
C LEU A 51 -19.29 -25.97 -19.37
N GLY A 52 -19.02 -27.20 -18.90
CA GLY A 52 -20.03 -28.13 -18.40
C GLY A 52 -20.86 -27.66 -17.20
N HIS A 53 -20.38 -26.66 -16.45
CA HIS A 53 -21.07 -26.08 -15.29
C HIS A 53 -21.85 -24.79 -15.63
N LEU A 54 -21.72 -24.28 -16.86
CA LEU A 54 -22.29 -23.00 -17.27
C LEU A 54 -23.73 -23.15 -17.76
N ASN A 55 -24.44 -22.02 -17.80
CA ASN A 55 -25.78 -21.96 -18.38
C ASN A 55 -25.72 -21.79 -19.90
N TYR A 56 -26.30 -22.73 -20.62
CA TYR A 56 -26.32 -22.76 -22.08
C TYR A 56 -27.51 -21.97 -22.64
N ILE A 57 -27.26 -21.25 -23.74
CA ILE A 57 -28.31 -20.62 -24.54
C ILE A 57 -28.45 -21.41 -25.83
N PHE A 58 -29.63 -21.95 -26.07
CA PHE A 58 -29.92 -22.73 -27.26
C PHE A 58 -30.52 -21.81 -28.34
N PHE A 59 -29.94 -21.88 -29.53
CA PHE A 59 -30.49 -21.31 -30.76
C PHE A 59 -30.96 -22.47 -31.65
N SER A 60 -31.93 -23.24 -31.13
CA SER A 60 -32.54 -24.36 -31.83
C SER A 60 -33.61 -23.89 -32.82
N ARG A 61 -34.00 -24.73 -33.79
CA ARG A 61 -35.06 -24.40 -34.76
C ARG A 61 -36.44 -24.19 -34.12
N ASP A 62 -36.69 -24.83 -32.97
CA ASP A 62 -37.96 -24.76 -32.25
C ASP A 62 -38.00 -23.65 -31.18
N ASP A 63 -36.85 -23.06 -30.85
CA ASP A 63 -36.77 -21.91 -29.95
C ASP A 63 -37.09 -20.62 -30.71
N ASP A 64 -37.92 -19.76 -30.11
CA ASP A 64 -38.12 -18.40 -30.60
C ASP A 64 -36.78 -17.64 -30.55
N PHE A 65 -36.23 -17.32 -31.73
CA PHE A 65 -34.97 -16.58 -31.87
C PHE A 65 -34.94 -15.32 -31.02
N ASP A 66 -36.06 -14.59 -30.95
CA ASP A 66 -36.16 -13.38 -30.13
C ASP A 66 -36.00 -13.68 -28.63
N THR A 67 -36.50 -14.82 -28.18
CA THR A 67 -36.33 -15.29 -26.81
C THR A 67 -34.89 -15.68 -26.52
N ALA A 68 -34.20 -16.36 -27.43
CA ALA A 68 -32.78 -16.72 -27.28
C ALA A 68 -31.88 -15.46 -27.25
N VAL A 69 -32.15 -14.48 -28.10
CA VAL A 69 -31.44 -13.18 -28.11
C VAL A 69 -31.67 -12.42 -26.81
N LYS A 70 -32.89 -12.39 -26.28
CA LYS A 70 -33.17 -11.77 -24.97
C LYS A 70 -32.36 -12.44 -23.86
N LYS A 71 -32.33 -13.78 -23.81
CA LYS A 71 -31.50 -14.52 -22.84
C LYS A 71 -30.02 -14.15 -22.95
N LEU A 72 -29.49 -14.03 -24.19
CA LEU A 72 -28.11 -13.64 -24.43
C LEU A 72 -27.83 -12.21 -23.94
N LEU A 73 -28.71 -11.26 -24.25
CA LEU A 73 -28.58 -9.89 -23.76
C LEU A 73 -28.62 -9.83 -22.24
N THR A 74 -29.52 -10.57 -21.59
CA THR A 74 -29.55 -10.67 -20.13
C THR A 74 -28.24 -11.25 -19.60
N ALA A 75 -27.75 -12.36 -20.15
CA ALA A 75 -26.51 -12.98 -19.74
C ALA A 75 -25.28 -12.06 -19.88
N ILE A 76 -25.26 -11.18 -20.90
CA ILE A 76 -24.19 -10.19 -21.06
C ILE A 76 -24.26 -9.09 -20.00
N HIS A 77 -25.46 -8.66 -19.60
CA HIS A 77 -25.62 -7.51 -18.69
C HIS A 77 -25.71 -7.87 -17.20
N THR A 78 -25.89 -9.15 -16.86
CA THR A 78 -25.93 -9.61 -15.46
C THR A 78 -24.63 -9.28 -14.72
N ASP A 79 -24.72 -8.80 -13.48
CA ASP A 79 -23.57 -8.48 -12.61
C ASP A 79 -22.55 -7.51 -13.24
N TYR A 80 -23.03 -6.53 -14.01
CA TYR A 80 -22.20 -5.55 -14.72
C TYR A 80 -21.16 -4.84 -13.82
N GLU A 81 -21.54 -4.44 -12.60
CA GLU A 81 -20.61 -3.78 -11.66
C GLU A 81 -19.44 -4.69 -11.29
N TRP A 82 -19.71 -5.97 -10.99
CA TRP A 82 -18.66 -6.95 -10.70
C TRP A 82 -17.80 -7.19 -11.92
N MET A 83 -18.40 -7.36 -13.10
CA MET A 83 -17.62 -7.55 -14.34
C MET A 83 -16.67 -6.39 -14.63
N GLN A 84 -17.11 -5.14 -14.40
CA GLN A 84 -16.26 -3.98 -14.60
C GLN A 84 -15.10 -3.95 -13.59
N ALA A 85 -15.37 -4.24 -12.32
CA ALA A 85 -14.35 -4.30 -11.27
C ALA A 85 -13.34 -5.43 -11.54
N HIS A 86 -13.84 -6.63 -11.90
CA HIS A 86 -13.04 -7.79 -12.26
C HIS A 86 -12.14 -7.49 -13.47
N ARG A 87 -12.71 -6.95 -14.56
CA ARG A 87 -11.95 -6.57 -15.75
C ARG A 87 -10.86 -5.55 -15.44
N ARG A 88 -11.17 -4.51 -14.68
CA ARG A 88 -10.20 -3.49 -14.27
C ARG A 88 -9.04 -4.11 -13.48
N LEU A 89 -9.37 -5.03 -12.56
CA LEU A 89 -8.37 -5.74 -11.77
C LEU A 89 -7.51 -6.67 -12.63
N GLN A 90 -8.12 -7.40 -13.57
CA GLN A 90 -7.40 -8.28 -14.50
C GLN A 90 -6.37 -7.50 -15.33
N VAL A 91 -6.76 -6.32 -15.86
CA VAL A 91 -5.85 -5.49 -16.66
C VAL A 91 -4.65 -5.05 -15.81
N LYS A 92 -4.88 -4.57 -14.59
CA LYS A 92 -3.80 -4.15 -13.68
C LYS A 92 -2.90 -5.31 -13.26
N ALA A 93 -3.47 -6.48 -13.00
CA ALA A 93 -2.71 -7.67 -12.62
C ALA A 93 -1.85 -8.16 -13.79
N LEU A 94 -2.36 -8.12 -15.02
CA LEU A 94 -1.58 -8.41 -16.23
C LEU A 94 -0.48 -7.38 -16.49
N GLU A 95 -0.74 -6.09 -16.24
CA GLU A 95 0.28 -5.05 -16.31
C GLU A 95 1.39 -5.32 -15.29
N TRP A 96 1.05 -5.66 -14.05
CA TRP A 96 2.01 -6.02 -13.02
C TRP A 96 2.84 -7.27 -13.38
N GLU A 97 2.21 -8.33 -13.88
CA GLU A 97 2.89 -9.55 -14.36
C GLU A 97 3.89 -9.22 -15.48
N ARG A 98 3.45 -8.44 -16.48
CA ARG A 98 4.29 -8.03 -17.63
C ARG A 98 5.47 -7.15 -17.24
N ASN A 99 5.36 -6.40 -16.15
CA ASN A 99 6.43 -5.58 -15.60
C ASN A 99 7.20 -6.32 -14.50
N ASN A 100 7.39 -7.64 -14.65
CA ASN A 100 8.18 -8.50 -13.76
C ASN A 100 7.80 -8.36 -12.27
N HIS A 101 6.53 -8.15 -11.99
CA HIS A 101 5.98 -8.02 -10.64
C HIS A 101 6.52 -6.83 -9.82
N GLU A 102 6.91 -5.73 -10.48
CA GLU A 102 7.42 -4.52 -9.80
C GLU A 102 6.41 -3.88 -8.82
N ASN A 103 6.91 -3.41 -7.68
CA ASN A 103 6.09 -2.78 -6.62
C ASN A 103 5.46 -1.43 -7.03
N SER A 104 5.96 -0.80 -8.10
CA SER A 104 5.43 0.44 -8.68
C SER A 104 4.03 0.26 -9.26
N PHE A 105 3.71 -0.94 -9.76
CA PHE A 105 2.43 -1.28 -10.37
C PHE A 105 1.39 -1.82 -9.39
N LEU A 106 1.75 -2.02 -8.12
CA LEU A 106 0.83 -2.51 -7.09
C LEU A 106 -0.22 -1.47 -6.71
N LEU A 107 -1.41 -1.94 -6.30
CA LEU A 107 -2.48 -1.09 -5.80
C LEU A 107 -2.09 -0.42 -4.48
N ARG A 108 -2.61 0.79 -4.25
CA ARG A 108 -2.34 1.58 -3.05
C ARG A 108 -3.59 2.34 -2.59
N GLY A 109 -3.63 2.64 -1.30
CA GLY A 109 -4.67 3.50 -0.72
C GLY A 109 -6.08 2.99 -1.03
N LYS A 110 -6.93 3.89 -1.54
CA LYS A 110 -8.33 3.59 -1.83
C LYS A 110 -8.52 2.51 -2.89
N ASP A 111 -7.69 2.49 -3.93
CA ASP A 111 -7.83 1.49 -5.00
C ASP A 111 -7.60 0.05 -4.48
N LEU A 112 -6.66 -0.11 -3.54
CA LEU A 112 -6.43 -1.40 -2.88
C LEU A 112 -7.62 -1.80 -2.02
N GLN A 113 -8.14 -0.88 -1.20
CA GLN A 113 -9.30 -1.15 -0.34
C GLN A 113 -10.55 -1.50 -1.15
N ASP A 114 -10.82 -0.75 -2.22
CA ASP A 114 -11.96 -1.01 -3.10
C ASP A 114 -11.80 -2.38 -3.79
N ALA A 115 -10.58 -2.74 -4.23
CA ALA A 115 -10.31 -4.05 -4.83
C ALA A 115 -10.47 -5.21 -3.85
N GLU A 116 -9.97 -5.08 -2.62
CA GLU A 116 -10.13 -6.07 -1.55
C GLU A 116 -11.61 -6.27 -1.21
N PHE A 117 -12.36 -5.19 -1.08
CA PHE A 117 -13.80 -5.24 -0.81
C PHE A 117 -14.57 -5.96 -1.92
N GLN A 118 -14.27 -5.63 -3.18
CA GLN A 118 -14.92 -6.24 -4.34
C GLN A 118 -14.61 -7.74 -4.44
N LEU A 119 -13.36 -8.13 -4.20
CA LEU A 119 -12.94 -9.55 -4.24
C LEU A 119 -13.56 -10.35 -3.09
N ALA A 120 -13.68 -9.77 -1.90
CA ALA A 120 -14.36 -10.41 -0.76
C ALA A 120 -15.87 -10.58 -1.02
N THR A 121 -16.53 -9.53 -1.52
CA THR A 121 -17.98 -9.49 -1.73
C THR A 121 -18.45 -10.41 -2.86
N ASN A 122 -17.65 -10.56 -3.92
CA ASN A 122 -18.06 -11.26 -5.15
C ASN A 122 -17.26 -12.56 -5.39
N SER A 123 -16.58 -13.10 -4.38
CA SER A 123 -15.76 -14.32 -4.51
C SER A 123 -16.50 -15.53 -5.08
N SER A 124 -17.79 -15.67 -4.77
CA SER A 124 -18.67 -16.75 -5.25
C SER A 124 -19.41 -16.44 -6.55
N LYS A 125 -19.30 -15.21 -7.09
CA LYS A 125 -19.95 -14.84 -8.34
C LYS A 125 -19.12 -15.26 -9.54
N GLU A 126 -19.79 -15.50 -10.66
CA GLU A 126 -19.13 -15.62 -11.96
C GLU A 126 -18.95 -14.26 -12.63
N PRO A 127 -17.80 -13.99 -13.28
CA PRO A 127 -16.60 -14.83 -13.28
C PRO A 127 -15.89 -14.82 -11.92
N HIS A 128 -15.35 -15.97 -11.53
CA HIS A 128 -14.55 -16.05 -10.32
C HIS A 128 -13.27 -15.20 -10.45
N PRO A 129 -12.76 -14.63 -9.34
CA PRO A 129 -11.47 -13.97 -9.36
C PRO A 129 -10.37 -14.93 -9.84
N THR A 130 -9.52 -14.47 -10.76
CA THR A 130 -8.41 -15.28 -11.26
C THR A 130 -7.32 -15.43 -10.20
N GLU A 131 -6.47 -16.45 -10.29
CA GLU A 131 -5.31 -16.59 -9.40
C GLU A 131 -4.40 -15.36 -9.49
N LEU A 132 -4.15 -14.87 -10.71
CA LEU A 132 -3.34 -13.67 -10.93
C LEU A 132 -3.92 -12.42 -10.23
N GLN A 133 -5.25 -12.26 -10.22
CA GLN A 133 -5.90 -11.17 -9.49
C GLN A 133 -5.71 -11.30 -7.98
N ARG A 134 -5.85 -12.51 -7.44
CA ARG A 134 -5.65 -12.77 -6.00
C ARG A 134 -4.20 -12.48 -5.60
N ASP A 135 -3.25 -13.00 -6.35
CA ASP A 135 -1.81 -12.77 -6.12
C ASP A 135 -1.47 -11.27 -6.18
N TYR A 136 -2.04 -10.55 -7.14
CA TYR A 136 -1.85 -9.11 -7.28
C TYR A 136 -2.39 -8.31 -6.08
N ILE A 137 -3.58 -8.65 -5.58
CA ILE A 137 -4.15 -8.01 -4.38
C ILE A 137 -3.31 -8.37 -3.15
N ASP A 138 -2.97 -9.65 -2.96
CA ASP A 138 -2.20 -10.10 -1.81
C ASP A 138 -0.83 -9.45 -1.75
N LYS A 139 -0.14 -9.33 -2.90
CA LYS A 139 1.13 -8.62 -2.97
C LYS A 139 0.97 -7.13 -2.67
N SER A 140 -0.07 -6.50 -3.22
CA SER A 140 -0.37 -5.08 -2.98
C SER A 140 -0.60 -4.81 -1.49
N ARG A 141 -1.35 -5.69 -0.82
CA ARG A 141 -1.60 -5.64 0.62
C ARG A 141 -0.32 -5.77 1.45
N GLN A 142 0.51 -6.77 1.16
CA GLN A 142 1.77 -6.98 1.89
C GLN A 142 2.70 -5.76 1.83
N VAL A 143 2.80 -5.13 0.65
CA VAL A 143 3.65 -3.94 0.46
C VAL A 143 3.04 -2.73 1.18
N ALA A 144 1.72 -2.54 1.10
CA ALA A 144 1.04 -1.47 1.82
C ALA A 144 1.20 -1.58 3.35
N ASP A 145 1.06 -2.79 3.90
CA ASP A 145 1.23 -3.05 5.33
C ASP A 145 2.68 -2.80 5.79
N ARG A 146 3.66 -3.21 4.98
CA ARG A 146 5.08 -2.94 5.25
C ARG A 146 5.35 -1.44 5.26
N GLN A 147 4.83 -0.71 4.29
CA GLN A 147 5.04 0.74 4.21
C GLN A 147 4.42 1.46 5.41
N ARG A 148 3.21 1.06 5.81
CA ARG A 148 2.52 1.63 6.99
C ARG A 148 3.34 1.45 8.27
N ARG A 149 3.92 0.26 8.48
CA ARG A 149 4.78 -0.02 9.65
C ARG A 149 6.05 0.82 9.65
N ILE A 150 6.70 1.00 8.50
CA ILE A 150 7.92 1.82 8.38
C ILE A 150 7.61 3.29 8.65
N THR A 151 6.57 3.84 8.04
CA THR A 151 6.18 5.25 8.24
C THR A 151 5.83 5.52 9.71
N MET A 152 5.09 4.62 10.36
CA MET A 152 4.80 4.75 11.79
C MET A 152 6.07 4.70 12.65
N GLY A 153 7.02 3.82 12.35
CA GLY A 153 8.28 3.72 13.08
C GLY A 153 9.13 4.99 12.99
N ILE A 154 9.24 5.59 11.81
CA ILE A 154 10.00 6.83 11.59
C ILE A 154 9.41 7.99 12.40
N SER A 155 8.08 8.14 12.41
CA SER A 155 7.41 9.20 13.17
C SER A 155 7.66 9.08 14.67
N VAL A 156 7.63 7.88 15.23
CA VAL A 156 7.85 7.65 16.67
C VAL A 156 9.30 7.99 17.06
N VAL A 157 10.30 7.55 16.29
CA VAL A 157 11.71 7.84 16.57
C VAL A 157 11.99 9.35 16.51
N GLY A 158 11.42 10.05 15.52
CA GLY A 158 11.56 11.51 15.41
C GLY A 158 11.00 12.26 16.62
N ILE A 159 9.82 11.85 17.11
CA ILE A 159 9.20 12.46 18.30
C ILE A 159 10.07 12.24 19.54
N ILE A 160 10.61 11.03 19.73
CA ILE A 160 11.48 10.72 20.86
C ILE A 160 12.77 11.55 20.81
N ALA A 161 13.38 11.69 19.65
CA ALA A 161 14.58 12.51 19.48
C ALA A 161 14.32 13.99 19.81
N LEU A 162 13.21 14.55 19.34
CA LEU A 162 12.81 15.93 19.65
C LEU A 162 12.53 16.14 21.13
N ALA A 163 11.84 15.21 21.78
CA ALA A 163 11.61 15.25 23.23
C ALA A 163 12.93 15.19 24.01
N GLY A 164 13.87 14.32 23.60
CA GLY A 164 15.20 14.23 24.20
C GLY A 164 15.98 15.53 24.08
N LEU A 165 15.99 16.16 22.90
CA LEU A 165 16.62 17.46 22.68
C LEU A 165 15.98 18.58 23.53
N ALA A 166 14.66 18.57 23.67
CA ALA A 166 13.95 19.55 24.49
C ALA A 166 14.29 19.41 25.98
N ILE A 167 14.33 18.17 26.50
CA ILE A 167 14.73 17.89 27.89
C ILE A 167 16.18 18.32 28.11
N PHE A 168 17.08 17.96 27.20
CA PHE A 168 18.49 18.36 27.28
C PHE A 168 18.66 19.88 27.30
N GLY A 169 17.95 20.60 26.42
CA GLY A 169 17.95 22.06 26.39
C GLY A 169 17.44 22.68 27.70
N PHE A 170 16.39 22.11 28.28
CA PHE A 170 15.83 22.56 29.56
C PHE A 170 16.82 22.38 30.72
N VAL A 171 17.50 21.22 30.79
CA VAL A 171 18.52 20.95 31.81
C VAL A 171 19.70 21.93 31.69
N GLN A 172 20.19 22.17 30.47
CA GLN A 172 21.29 23.10 30.23
C GLN A 172 20.94 24.54 30.60
N ALA A 173 19.72 25.00 30.30
CA ALA A 173 19.24 26.32 30.70
C ALA A 173 19.17 26.47 32.24
N GLY A 174 18.74 25.42 32.94
CA GLY A 174 18.73 25.36 34.40
C GLY A 174 20.15 25.47 34.98
N LEU A 175 21.08 24.63 34.51
CA LEU A 175 22.48 24.65 34.96
C LEU A 175 23.15 26.00 34.69
N ALA A 176 22.93 26.59 33.51
CA ALA A 176 23.46 27.91 33.16
C ALA A 176 22.95 29.02 34.09
N THR A 177 21.71 28.91 34.57
CA THR A 177 21.13 29.87 35.52
C THR A 177 21.79 29.75 36.89
N VAL A 178 22.01 28.52 37.37
CA VAL A 178 22.71 28.27 38.64
C VAL A 178 24.15 28.77 38.60
N SER A 179 24.90 28.43 37.54
CA SER A 179 26.29 28.90 37.40
C SER A 179 26.40 30.42 37.33
N ARG A 180 25.41 31.11 36.72
CA ARG A 180 25.35 32.58 36.74
C ARG A 180 25.14 33.11 38.16
N ASN A 181 24.25 32.51 38.94
CA ASN A 181 23.98 32.92 40.32
C ASN A 181 25.22 32.70 41.21
N ASP A 182 25.90 31.55 41.07
CA ASP A 182 27.12 31.25 41.83
C ASP A 182 28.26 32.23 41.49
N ALA A 183 28.42 32.58 40.21
CA ALA A 183 29.41 33.58 39.78
C ALA A 183 29.12 34.99 40.35
N GLN A 184 27.85 35.37 40.43
CA GLN A 184 27.44 36.63 41.07
C GLN A 184 27.67 36.60 42.58
N ALA A 185 27.39 35.47 43.25
CA ALA A 185 27.63 35.30 44.68
C ALA A 185 29.12 35.31 45.05
N ALA A 186 30.01 34.83 44.15
CA ALA A 186 31.45 34.84 44.35
C ALA A 186 32.10 36.21 44.04
N SER A 187 31.43 37.08 43.28
CA SER A 187 31.92 38.41 42.91
C SER A 187 32.31 39.30 44.11
N PRO A 188 31.51 39.46 45.18
CA PRO A 188 31.89 40.29 46.34
C PRO A 188 33.11 39.75 47.09
N LEU A 189 33.30 38.41 47.15
CA LEU A 189 34.46 37.80 47.78
C LEU A 189 35.75 38.08 46.99
N GLY A 190 35.68 38.05 45.66
CA GLY A 190 36.81 38.41 44.79
C GLY A 190 37.21 39.89 44.92
N VAL A 191 36.22 40.79 44.96
CA VAL A 191 36.47 42.23 45.17
C VAL A 191 37.05 42.49 46.56
N ALA A 192 36.54 41.82 47.59
CA ALA A 192 37.05 41.93 48.96
C ALA A 192 38.49 41.41 49.10
N ASN A 193 38.81 40.25 48.51
CA ASN A 193 40.18 39.72 48.54
C ASN A 193 41.17 40.65 47.82
N ASN A 194 40.77 41.21 46.67
CA ASN A 194 41.62 42.16 45.95
C ASN A 194 41.85 43.45 46.73
N SER A 195 40.84 43.99 47.42
CA SER A 195 41.00 45.20 48.23
C SER A 195 41.87 44.96 49.47
N ILE A 196 41.74 43.80 50.12
CA ILE A 196 42.61 43.39 51.24
C ILE A 196 44.06 43.20 50.76
N ALA A 197 44.27 42.57 49.60
CA ALA A 197 45.61 42.39 49.02
C ALA A 197 46.28 43.74 48.72
N GLN A 198 45.53 44.71 48.15
CA GLN A 198 46.02 46.07 47.91
C GLN A 198 46.33 46.81 49.23
N ALA A 199 45.47 46.71 50.24
CA ALA A 199 45.70 47.32 51.56
C ALA A 199 46.96 46.75 52.23
N ASN A 200 47.18 45.44 52.15
CA ASN A 200 48.37 44.79 52.68
C ASN A 200 49.65 45.17 51.91
N ALA A 201 49.57 45.30 50.58
CA ALA A 201 50.68 45.78 49.77
C ALA A 201 51.05 47.24 50.12
N GLY A 202 50.05 48.11 50.31
CA GLY A 202 50.25 49.49 50.75
C GLY A 202 50.90 49.59 52.14
N ARG A 203 50.43 48.79 53.11
CA ARG A 203 51.03 48.72 54.46
C ARG A 203 52.47 48.23 54.43
N ARG A 204 52.79 47.23 53.62
CA ARG A 204 54.17 46.76 53.41
C ARG A 204 55.07 47.85 52.83
N SER A 205 54.58 48.58 51.82
CA SER A 205 55.31 49.69 51.21
C SER A 205 55.61 50.81 52.22
N ASN A 206 54.60 51.21 53.00
CA ASN A 206 54.78 52.21 54.07
C ASN A 206 55.70 51.73 55.20
N ALA A 207 55.64 50.46 55.59
CA ALA A 207 56.55 49.93 56.60
C ALA A 207 58.01 49.96 56.10
N LEU A 208 58.23 49.63 54.82
CA LEU A 208 59.56 49.68 54.19
C LEU A 208 60.12 51.11 54.04
N SER A 209 59.26 52.13 53.84
CA SER A 209 59.71 53.53 53.77
C SER A 209 60.07 54.11 55.14
N ILE A 210 59.35 53.74 56.20
CA ILE A 210 59.65 54.16 57.58
C ILE A 210 60.99 53.57 58.06
N ILE A 211 61.29 52.31 57.74
CA ILE A 211 62.57 51.68 58.09
C ILE A 211 63.74 52.34 57.36
N LYS A 212 63.54 52.80 56.12
CA LYS A 212 64.58 53.54 55.36
C LYS A 212 64.81 54.98 55.83
N ALA A 213 63.84 55.59 56.52
CA ALA A 213 63.96 56.97 57.04
C ALA A 213 64.54 57.04 58.46
N GLY A 214 64.73 55.89 59.13
CA GLY A 214 65.28 55.78 60.49
C GLY A 214 66.75 55.37 60.57
N CYS A 215 67.47 55.32 59.44
CA CYS A 215 68.92 55.11 59.37
C CYS A 215 69.61 56.34 58.77
#